data_AF-A0A434HKA6-F1
#
_entry.id   AF-A0A434HKA6-F1
#
_cell.length_a   1.000
_cell.length_b   1.000
_cell.length_c   1.000
_cell.angle_alpha   90.00
_cell.angle_beta   90.00
_cell.angle_gamma   90.00
#
_symmetry.space_group_name_H-M   'P 1'
#
loop_
_entity.id
_entity.type
_entity.pdbx_description
1 polymer ?
#
loop_
_entity_poly.entity_id
_entity_poly.type
_entity_poly.pdbx_seq_one_letter_code
_entity_poly.pdbx_strand_id
1 'polypeptide(L)'
;MVGFFVLPIAYLVSVSFKTPDQVLTGYFLPQAPTLANWINTFQIIPLFRLLANSLLVAVCSSLLTLAVAFPATYAMVRLKVGGRFLPAFTLATYVAPPVVALI
;
A
#
# COMPACT_ATOMS: atom_id res chain seq x y z
N MET A 1 22.32 -7.26 6.27
CA MET A 1 21.49 -6.15 5.74
C MET A 1 20.02 -6.55 5.56
N VAL A 2 19.69 -7.69 4.92
CA VAL A 2 18.29 -8.17 4.76
C VAL A 2 17.56 -8.39 6.10
N GLY A 3 18.24 -8.94 7.11
CA GLY A 3 17.64 -9.23 8.42
C GLY A 3 17.02 -8.02 9.13
N PHE A 4 17.56 -6.81 8.93
CA PHE A 4 17.00 -5.58 9.51
C PHE A 4 15.62 -5.25 8.94
N PHE A 5 15.40 -5.49 7.64
CA PHE A 5 14.11 -5.26 6.97
C PHE A 5 13.09 -6.36 7.27
N VAL A 6 13.55 -7.60 7.50
CA VAL A 6 12.68 -8.74 7.81
C VAL A 6 12.19 -8.69 9.26
N LEU A 7 12.98 -8.16 10.19
CA LEU A 7 12.66 -8.10 11.61
C LEU A 7 11.27 -7.48 11.93
N PRO A 8 10.88 -6.31 11.41
CA PRO A 8 9.55 -5.75 11.67
C PRO A 8 8.42 -6.61 11.07
N ILE A 9 8.65 -7.23 9.91
CA ILE A 9 7.68 -8.12 9.28
C ILE A 9 7.49 -9.38 10.13
N ALA A 10 8.60 -9.98 10.57
CA ALA A 10 8.57 -11.15 11.45
C ALA A 10 7.88 -10.82 12.79
N TYR A 11 8.06 -9.61 13.32
CA TYR A 11 7.34 -9.15 14.50
C TYR A 11 5.82 -9.06 14.25
N LEU A 12 5.39 -8.48 13.13
CA LEU A 12 3.96 -8.42 12.76
C LEU A 12 3.35 -9.81 12.62
N VAL A 13 4.07 -10.75 12.00
CA VAL A 13 3.64 -12.15 11.90
C VAL A 13 3.48 -12.76 13.29
N SER A 14 4.46 -12.58 14.18
CA SER A 14 4.38 -13.07 15.56
C SER A 14 3.16 -12.50 16.31
N VAL A 15 2.93 -11.18 16.21
CA VAL A 15 1.78 -10.52 16.84
C VAL A 15 0.45 -11.09 16.34
N SER A 16 0.34 -11.48 15.07
CA SER A 16 -0.89 -12.09 14.53
C SER A 16 -1.31 -13.38 15.26
N PHE A 17 -0.37 -14.09 15.88
CA PHE A 17 -0.62 -15.33 16.63
C PHE A 17 -0.69 -15.13 18.15
N LYS A 18 -0.52 -13.91 18.68
CA LYS A 18 -0.59 -13.62 20.12
C LYS A 18 -2.02 -13.38 20.59
N THR A 19 -2.31 -13.70 21.84
CA THR A 19 -3.56 -13.26 22.47
C THR A 19 -3.56 -11.73 22.67
N PRO A 20 -4.73 -11.06 22.72
CA PRO A 20 -4.81 -9.61 22.90
C PRO A 20 -4.03 -9.11 24.12
N ASP A 21 -4.08 -9.86 25.23
CA ASP A 21 -3.38 -9.53 26.48
C ASP A 21 -1.86 -9.60 26.33
N GLN A 22 -1.35 -10.46 25.43
CA GLN A 22 0.08 -10.63 25.18
C GLN A 22 0.66 -9.59 24.22
N VAL A 23 -0.15 -8.82 23.48
CA VAL A 23 0.37 -7.83 22.52
C VAL A 23 1.17 -6.72 23.22
N LEU A 24 0.77 -6.35 24.45
CA LEU A 24 1.41 -5.29 25.24
C LEU A 24 2.68 -5.73 25.98
N THR A 25 2.97 -7.02 26.02
CA THR A 25 4.07 -7.59 26.83
C THR A 25 5.45 -7.48 26.19
N GLY A 26 5.55 -7.07 24.92
CA GLY A 26 6.82 -6.80 24.24
C GLY A 26 7.65 -8.03 23.82
N TYR A 27 7.21 -9.26 24.13
CA TYR A 27 7.93 -10.47 23.70
C TYR A 27 7.97 -10.60 22.18
N PHE A 28 9.09 -11.03 21.60
CA PHE A 28 9.17 -11.19 20.15
C PHE A 28 8.39 -12.43 19.65
N LEU A 29 8.42 -13.55 20.37
CA LEU A 29 7.69 -14.78 20.02
C LEU A 29 6.42 -14.93 20.87
N PRO A 30 5.36 -15.57 20.34
CA PRO A 30 4.15 -15.82 21.11
C PRO A 30 4.43 -16.87 22.21
N GLN A 31 3.99 -16.62 23.44
CA GLN A 31 4.10 -17.59 24.52
C GLN A 31 3.02 -18.68 24.42
N ALA A 32 1.84 -18.28 23.93
CA ALA A 32 0.74 -19.19 23.59
C ALA A 32 0.26 -18.87 22.16
N PRO A 33 0.78 -19.56 21.13
CA PRO A 33 0.35 -19.31 19.75
C PRO A 33 -1.12 -19.68 19.56
N THR A 34 -1.91 -18.78 19.00
CA THR A 34 -3.35 -18.98 18.75
C THR A 34 -3.73 -18.56 17.33
N LEU A 35 -4.74 -19.23 16.76
CA LEU A 35 -5.36 -18.82 15.49
C LEU A 35 -6.64 -18.01 15.70
N ALA A 36 -6.98 -17.69 16.95
CA ALA A 36 -8.22 -17.01 17.31
C ALA A 36 -8.36 -15.65 16.61
N ASN A 37 -7.26 -14.87 16.52
CA ASN A 37 -7.29 -13.58 15.83
C ASN A 37 -7.67 -13.69 14.36
N TRP A 38 -7.16 -14.70 13.66
CA TRP A 38 -7.50 -14.93 12.26
C TRP A 38 -8.99 -15.24 12.12
N ILE A 39 -9.49 -16.24 12.86
CA ILE A 39 -10.89 -16.67 12.81
C ILE A 39 -11.83 -15.50 13.18
N ASN A 40 -11.54 -14.81 14.29
CA ASN A 40 -12.34 -13.68 14.76
C ASN A 40 -12.38 -12.55 13.74
N THR A 41 -11.25 -12.25 13.07
CA THR A 41 -11.21 -11.18 12.05
C THR A 41 -12.12 -11.50 10.88
N PHE A 42 -12.17 -12.74 10.41
CA PHE A 42 -13.09 -13.13 9.33
C PHE A 42 -14.57 -13.10 9.74
N GLN A 43 -14.88 -13.19 11.05
CA GLN A 43 -16.25 -13.15 11.57
C GLN A 43 -16.73 -11.74 11.90
N ILE A 44 -15.85 -10.88 12.43
CA ILE A 44 -16.20 -9.54 12.92
C ILE A 44 -16.27 -8.53 11.77
N ILE A 45 -15.37 -8.64 10.80
CA ILE A 45 -15.33 -7.74 9.64
C ILE A 45 -15.51 -8.52 8.34
N PRO A 46 -16.16 -7.93 7.31
CA PRO A 46 -16.28 -8.55 5.99
C PRO A 46 -14.95 -8.49 5.23
N LEU A 47 -13.92 -9.17 5.75
CA LEU A 47 -12.53 -9.06 5.29
C LEU A 47 -12.39 -9.38 3.80
N PHE A 48 -13.07 -10.42 3.32
CA PHE A 48 -13.05 -10.78 1.90
C PHE A 48 -13.57 -9.64 1.00
N ARG A 49 -14.62 -8.94 1.43
CA ARG A 49 -15.17 -7.81 0.67
C ARG A 49 -14.21 -6.62 0.68
N LEU A 50 -13.58 -6.35 1.82
CA LEU A 50 -12.56 -5.29 1.93
C LEU A 50 -11.36 -5.57 1.01
N LEU A 51 -10.84 -6.80 1.05
CA LEU A 51 -9.74 -7.23 0.19
C LEU A 51 -10.13 -7.17 -1.30
N ALA A 52 -11.32 -7.64 -1.66
CA ALA A 52 -11.81 -7.60 -3.04
C ALA A 52 -11.99 -6.16 -3.54
N ASN A 53 -12.55 -5.28 -2.72
CA ASN A 53 -12.70 -3.86 -3.05
C ASN A 53 -11.34 -3.19 -3.27
N SER A 54 -10.39 -3.39 -2.35
CA SER A 54 -9.04 -2.82 -2.49
C SER A 54 -8.32 -3.35 -3.72
N LEU A 55 -8.43 -4.65 -4.01
CA LEU A 55 -7.83 -5.25 -5.20
C LEU A 55 -8.46 -4.68 -6.49
N LEU A 56 -9.79 -4.59 -6.53
CA LEU A 56 -10.51 -4.02 -7.67
C LEU A 56 -10.08 -2.57 -7.92
N VAL A 57 -10.06 -1.75 -6.87
CA VAL A 57 -9.65 -0.34 -6.98
C VAL A 57 -8.18 -0.23 -7.40
N ALA A 58 -7.28 -1.03 -6.82
CA ALA A 58 -5.86 -1.03 -7.19
C ALA A 58 -5.64 -1.41 -8.67
N VAL A 59 -6.33 -2.45 -9.16
CA VAL A 59 -6.22 -2.88 -10.56
C VAL A 59 -6.83 -1.84 -11.50
N CYS A 60 -8.06 -1.38 -11.23
CA CYS A 60 -8.72 -0.38 -12.06
C CYS A 60 -7.93 0.93 -12.12
N SER A 61 -7.46 1.44 -10.98
CA SER A 61 -6.63 2.66 -10.94
C SER A 61 -5.31 2.48 -11.68
N SER A 62 -4.65 1.33 -11.55
CA SER A 62 -3.41 1.04 -12.28
C SER A 62 -3.64 1.00 -13.79
N LEU A 63 -4.71 0.34 -14.24
CA LEU A 63 -5.07 0.27 -15.67
C LEU A 63 -5.43 1.63 -16.24
N LEU A 64 -6.25 2.42 -15.52
CA LEU A 64 -6.59 3.79 -15.92
C LEU A 64 -5.34 4.67 -15.98
N THR A 65 -4.45 4.55 -14.99
CA THR A 65 -3.19 5.28 -14.96
C THR A 65 -2.34 4.92 -16.17
N LEU A 66 -2.18 3.63 -16.49
CA LEU A 66 -1.44 3.20 -17.67
C LEU A 66 -2.08 3.69 -18.97
N ALA A 67 -3.41 3.61 -19.09
CA ALA A 67 -4.14 4.03 -20.28
C ALA A 67 -3.96 5.53 -20.58
N VAL A 68 -3.79 6.37 -19.55
CA VAL A 68 -3.56 7.82 -19.70
C VAL A 68 -2.07 8.16 -19.77
N ALA A 69 -1.27 7.65 -18.84
CA ALA A 69 0.13 7.99 -18.71
C ALA A 69 0.96 7.49 -19.90
N PHE A 70 0.64 6.32 -20.45
CA PHE A 70 1.39 5.76 -21.56
C PHE A 70 1.32 6.63 -22.83
N PRO A 71 0.13 6.99 -23.37
CA PRO A 71 0.05 7.88 -24.53
C PRO A 71 0.55 9.30 -24.21
N ALA A 72 0.31 9.82 -22.99
CA ALA A 72 0.79 11.14 -22.60
C ALA A 72 2.32 11.21 -22.62
N THR A 73 3.02 10.25 -22.03
CA THR A 73 4.48 10.16 -22.05
C THR A 73 5.00 9.93 -23.46
N TYR A 74 4.33 9.10 -24.27
CA TYR A 74 4.71 8.91 -25.68
C TYR A 74 4.65 10.22 -26.47
N ALA A 75 3.57 10.99 -26.35
CA ALA A 75 3.41 12.28 -27.03
C ALA A 75 4.45 13.31 -26.56
N MET A 76 4.73 13.37 -25.26
CA MET A 76 5.76 14.28 -24.73
C MET A 76 7.16 13.93 -25.24
N VAL A 77 7.53 12.65 -25.27
CA VAL A 77 8.89 12.22 -25.63
C VAL A 77 9.10 12.15 -27.15
N ARG A 78 8.17 11.56 -27.89
CA ARG A 78 8.32 11.33 -29.34
C ARG A 78 7.80 12.48 -30.19
N LEU A 79 6.62 13.01 -29.84
CA LEU A 79 5.99 14.10 -30.59
C LEU A 79 6.40 15.48 -30.06
N LYS A 80 7.20 15.55 -28.98
CA LYS A 80 7.70 16.79 -28.35
C LYS A 80 6.57 17.75 -27.95
N VAL A 81 5.39 17.22 -27.63
CA VAL A 81 4.21 18.01 -27.26
C VAL A 81 4.44 18.74 -25.94
N GLY A 82 4.16 20.04 -25.91
CA GLY A 82 4.29 20.90 -24.72
C GLY A 82 5.70 21.32 -24.32
N GLY A 83 6.69 21.05 -25.19
CA GLY A 83 8.07 21.52 -25.02
C GLY A 83 8.69 21.13 -23.68
N ARG A 84 9.43 22.06 -23.06
CA ARG A 84 10.11 21.84 -21.78
C ARG A 84 9.22 22.13 -20.56
N PHE A 85 8.06 22.75 -20.78
CA PHE A 85 7.14 23.15 -19.72
C PHE A 85 6.32 21.97 -19.18
N LEU A 86 5.68 21.18 -20.05
CA LEU A 86 4.82 20.06 -19.61
C LEU A 86 5.58 19.01 -18.77
N PRO A 87 6.77 18.52 -19.18
CA PRO A 87 7.52 17.58 -18.34
C PRO A 87 7.93 18.18 -16.99
N ALA A 88 8.37 19.45 -16.96
CA ALA A 88 8.74 20.13 -15.72
C ALA A 88 7.53 20.31 -14.78
N PHE A 89 6.37 20.66 -15.34
CA PHE A 89 5.13 20.81 -14.58
C PHE A 89 4.67 19.47 -13.98
N THR A 90 4.69 18.38 -14.75
CA THR A 90 4.31 17.05 -14.23
C THR A 90 5.22 16.60 -13.08
N LEU A 91 6.53 16.83 -13.18
CA LEU A 91 7.47 16.54 -12.09
C LEU A 91 7.20 17.40 -10.85
N ALA A 92 6.86 18.68 -11.02
CA ALA A 92 6.51 19.56 -9.91
C ALA A 92 5.28 19.04 -9.16
N THR A 93 4.27 18.52 -9.86
CA THR A 93 3.09 17.91 -9.23
C THR A 93 3.43 16.65 -8.43
N TYR A 94 4.41 15.85 -8.84
CA TYR A 94 4.86 14.68 -8.08
C TYR A 94 5.60 15.03 -6.78
N VAL A 95 6.26 16.19 -6.73
CA VAL A 95 6.99 16.66 -5.54
C VAL A 95 6.08 17.43 -4.58
N ALA A 96 4.93 17.91 -5.06
CA ALA A 96 3.97 18.65 -4.25
C ALA A 96 3.49 17.80 -3.06
N PRO A 97 3.48 18.35 -1.83
CA PRO A 97 2.99 17.62 -0.66
C PRO A 97 1.53 17.17 -0.85
N PRO A 98 1.18 15.90 -0.55
CA PRO A 98 -0.19 15.39 -0.71
C PRO A 98 -1.24 16.21 0.03
N VAL A 99 -0.83 16.90 1.12
CA VAL A 99 -1.72 17.76 1.91
C VAL A 99 -2.32 18.90 1.10
N VAL A 100 -1.64 19.40 0.06
CA VAL A 100 -2.11 20.53 -0.78
C VAL A 100 -3.32 20.13 -1.64
N ALA A 101 -3.49 18.83 -1.91
CA ALA A 101 -4.65 18.33 -2.66
C ALA A 101 -5.88 18.06 -1.78
N LEU A 102 -5.73 18.14 -0.45
CA LEU A 102 -6.74 17.76 0.54
C LEU A 102 -7.46 18.97 1.17
N ILE A 103 -6.93 20.18 0.95
CA ILE A 103 -7.48 21.48 1.40
C ILE A 103 -8.09 22.18 0.18
#